data_AF-A0A5J9U850-F1
#
_entry.id   AF-A0A5J9U850-F1
#
_cell.length_a   1.000
_cell.length_b   1.000
_cell.length_c   1.000
_cell.angle_alpha   90.00
_cell.angle_beta   90.00
_cell.angle_gamma   90.00
#
_symmetry.space_group_name_H-M   'P 1'
#
loop_
_entity.id
_entity.type
_entity.pdbx_description
1 polymer ?
#
loop_
_entity_poly.entity_id
_entity_poly.type
_entity_poly.pdbx_seq_one_letter_code
_entity_poly.pdbx_strand_id
1 'polypeptide(L)'
;MAGSDEVNRNECKTAVPLHTWVLISNFKVAYNMLRRPDGTFDRHLAEYLDRRVGPDATPKEGVSSFDHVIDPSVGLEVRIYRGRTESERRLDGKYFVTLQDRDWYWKAYLPEDADRDHPSCNPFGPNGRRLQGLPFTKSLIIVSGLDLTCDRQLAYAEGLQADGHEVKLVYREKATIGFYLLPNTDHYHEVMEEIADFLQLNLE
;
A
#
# COMPACT_ATOMS: atom_id res chain seq x y z
N MET A 1 33.52 9.12 -15.45
CA MET A 1 33.35 9.72 -14.12
C MET A 1 31.92 9.46 -13.69
N ALA A 2 31.64 8.31 -13.06
CA ALA A 2 30.31 8.07 -12.49
C ALA A 2 30.19 8.92 -11.23
N GLY A 3 29.15 9.75 -11.13
CA GLY A 3 28.81 10.39 -9.87
C GLY A 3 28.42 9.32 -8.86
N SER A 4 28.89 9.45 -7.63
CA SER A 4 28.36 8.66 -6.52
C SER A 4 26.97 9.22 -6.18
N ASP A 5 25.91 8.57 -6.68
CA ASP A 5 24.52 8.87 -6.32
C ASP A 5 24.23 8.44 -4.87
N GLU A 6 24.91 9.07 -3.91
CA GLU A 6 24.50 9.01 -2.51
C GLU A 6 23.14 9.70 -2.38
N VAL A 7 22.11 8.90 -2.11
CA VAL A 7 20.74 9.37 -1.91
C VAL A 7 20.72 10.51 -0.89
N ASN A 8 20.43 11.73 -1.36
CA ASN A 8 20.37 12.92 -0.53
C ASN A 8 19.18 12.84 0.43
N ARG A 9 19.40 12.25 1.62
CA ARG A 9 18.36 12.02 2.63
C ARG A 9 17.69 13.32 3.12
N ASN A 10 18.25 14.50 2.84
CA ASN A 10 17.66 15.77 3.23
C ASN A 10 16.51 16.19 2.30
N GLU A 11 16.52 15.82 1.01
CA GLU A 11 15.40 16.10 0.10
C GLU A 11 14.12 15.38 0.56
N CYS A 12 14.23 14.09 0.91
CA CYS A 12 13.10 13.34 1.46
C CYS A 12 12.57 13.91 2.79
N LYS A 13 13.40 14.60 3.59
CA LYS A 13 12.95 15.26 4.84
C LYS A 13 12.14 16.53 4.59
N THR A 14 12.36 17.21 3.46
CA THR A 14 11.59 18.42 3.11
C THR A 14 10.21 18.12 2.53
N ALA A 15 9.96 16.88 2.09
CA ALA A 15 8.71 16.48 1.46
C ALA A 15 7.62 15.98 2.43
N VAL A 16 7.96 15.60 3.67
CA VAL A 16 7.01 15.01 4.63
C VAL A 16 7.25 15.48 6.07
N PRO A 17 6.22 15.47 6.95
CA PRO A 17 6.39 15.71 8.38
C PRO A 17 7.44 14.78 9.02
N LEU A 18 8.16 15.28 10.03
CA LEU A 18 9.26 14.54 10.66
C LEU A 18 8.83 13.17 11.22
N HIS A 19 7.62 13.06 11.79
CA HIS A 19 7.10 11.77 12.28
C HIS A 19 6.94 10.76 11.14
N THR A 20 6.35 11.20 10.01
CA THR A 20 6.25 10.41 8.77
C THR A 20 7.64 9.99 8.30
N TRP A 21 8.59 10.93 8.22
CA TRP A 21 9.96 10.63 7.77
C TRP A 21 10.65 9.56 8.63
N VAL A 22 10.59 9.69 9.95
CA VAL A 22 11.16 8.70 10.90
C VAL A 22 10.55 7.33 10.68
N LEU A 23 9.25 7.25 10.35
CA LEU A 23 8.52 6.00 10.36
C LEU A 23 8.47 5.27 9.01
N ILE A 24 8.63 5.97 7.87
CA ILE A 24 9.11 5.32 6.64
C ILE A 24 10.54 4.82 6.86
N SER A 25 11.41 5.67 7.42
CA SER A 25 12.85 5.38 7.54
C SER A 25 13.15 4.18 8.44
N ASN A 26 12.42 4.01 9.54
CA ASN A 26 12.63 2.90 10.48
C ASN A 26 12.49 1.54 9.78
N PHE A 27 11.38 1.34 9.07
CA PHE A 27 11.12 0.06 8.41
C PHE A 27 11.76 -0.06 7.03
N LYS A 28 12.19 1.04 6.40
CA LYS A 28 13.21 0.97 5.34
C LYS A 28 14.49 0.32 5.86
N VAL A 29 14.98 0.72 7.04
CA VAL A 29 16.17 0.11 7.65
C VAL A 29 15.90 -1.34 8.03
N ALA A 30 14.78 -1.64 8.69
CA ALA A 30 14.41 -3.02 9.03
C ALA A 30 14.35 -3.90 7.77
N TYR A 31 13.61 -3.50 6.73
CA TYR A 31 13.40 -4.32 5.52
C TYR A 31 14.69 -4.49 4.70
N ASN A 32 15.64 -3.56 4.78
CA ASN A 32 16.99 -3.76 4.25
C ASN A 32 17.77 -4.87 4.97
N MET A 33 17.51 -5.13 6.26
CA MET A 33 18.10 -6.25 6.99
C MET A 33 17.38 -7.58 6.70
N LEU A 34 16.08 -7.54 6.34
CA LEU A 34 15.27 -8.73 6.10
C LEU A 34 15.45 -9.32 4.69
N ARG A 35 15.77 -8.50 3.68
CA ARG A 35 15.99 -8.96 2.29
C ARG A 35 17.45 -9.37 2.10
N ARG A 36 17.70 -10.60 1.68
CA ARG A 36 19.06 -11.08 1.37
C ARG A 36 19.38 -10.99 -0.14
N PRO A 37 20.65 -10.79 -0.53
CA PRO A 37 21.05 -10.67 -1.94
C PRO A 37 20.79 -11.93 -2.79
N ASP A 38 20.70 -13.11 -2.15
CA ASP A 38 20.38 -14.38 -2.79
C ASP A 38 18.88 -14.55 -3.14
N GLY A 39 18.04 -13.57 -2.77
CA GLY A 39 16.59 -13.63 -2.94
C GLY A 39 15.84 -14.24 -1.75
N THR A 40 16.53 -14.77 -0.75
CA THR A 40 15.88 -15.26 0.48
C THR A 40 15.44 -14.12 1.40
N PHE A 41 14.48 -14.40 2.27
CA PHE A 41 13.95 -13.47 3.25
C PHE A 41 14.23 -13.96 4.67
N ASP A 42 14.60 -13.06 5.58
CA ASP A 42 14.70 -13.38 7.01
C ASP A 42 13.32 -13.37 7.67
N ARG A 43 12.54 -14.43 7.40
CA ARG A 43 11.18 -14.56 7.95
C ARG A 43 11.18 -14.49 9.48
N HIS A 44 12.14 -15.13 10.15
CA HIS A 44 12.17 -15.15 11.62
C HIS A 44 12.44 -13.75 12.20
N LEU A 45 13.41 -13.00 11.64
CA LEU A 45 13.65 -11.62 12.06
C LEU A 45 12.48 -10.70 11.70
N ALA A 46 11.78 -10.96 10.59
CA ALA A 46 10.62 -10.18 10.16
C ALA A 46 9.46 -10.28 11.16
N GLU A 47 9.04 -11.49 11.53
CA GLU A 47 7.95 -11.68 12.48
C GLU A 47 8.31 -11.26 13.92
N TYR A 48 9.61 -11.09 14.23
CA TYR A 48 10.10 -10.53 15.49
C TYR A 48 10.13 -8.98 15.51
N LEU A 49 10.55 -8.35 14.41
CA LEU A 49 10.62 -6.88 14.31
C LEU A 49 9.25 -6.24 14.05
N ASP A 50 8.28 -6.98 13.51
CA ASP A 50 6.96 -6.44 13.18
C ASP A 50 6.13 -6.13 14.43
N ARG A 51 5.65 -4.88 14.54
CA ARG A 51 4.89 -4.40 15.70
C ARG A 51 3.41 -4.79 15.57
N ARG A 52 3.14 -6.06 15.82
CA ARG A 52 1.78 -6.63 15.90
C ARG A 52 1.11 -6.37 17.24
N VAL A 53 -0.20 -6.58 17.27
CA VAL A 53 -1.05 -6.57 18.47
C VAL A 53 -1.97 -7.79 18.43
N GLY A 54 -2.34 -8.34 19.59
CA GLY A 54 -3.31 -9.44 19.67
C GLY A 54 -4.75 -8.96 19.39
N PRO A 55 -5.73 -9.89 19.25
CA PRO A 55 -7.13 -9.54 19.29
C PRO A 55 -7.51 -9.17 20.74
N ASP A 56 -8.54 -8.34 20.91
CA ASP A 56 -9.11 -8.04 22.23
C ASP A 56 -10.64 -8.01 22.16
N ALA A 57 -11.26 -9.00 22.78
CA ALA A 57 -12.70 -9.09 22.92
C ALA A 57 -13.26 -8.03 23.90
N THR A 58 -12.41 -7.50 24.80
CA THR A 58 -12.76 -6.36 25.65
C THR A 58 -12.83 -5.11 24.77
N PRO A 59 -13.96 -4.39 24.71
CA PRO A 59 -14.03 -3.17 23.92
C PRO A 59 -13.01 -2.13 24.41
N LYS A 60 -11.98 -1.87 23.61
CA LYS A 60 -11.06 -0.75 23.79
C LYS A 60 -11.60 0.39 22.96
N GLU A 61 -12.01 1.46 23.62
CA GLU A 61 -12.63 2.63 22.96
C GLU A 61 -13.85 2.27 22.10
N GLY A 62 -14.66 1.30 22.56
CA GLY A 62 -15.87 0.86 21.86
C GLY A 62 -15.63 -0.09 20.68
N VAL A 63 -14.38 -0.42 20.35
CA VAL A 63 -14.02 -1.42 19.34
C VAL A 63 -13.52 -2.69 20.02
N SER A 64 -14.07 -3.83 19.63
CA SER A 64 -13.55 -5.17 19.96
C SER A 64 -13.01 -5.85 18.70
N SER A 65 -12.04 -6.74 18.85
CA SER A 65 -11.47 -7.52 17.75
C SER A 65 -11.36 -9.00 18.09
N PHE A 66 -11.60 -9.85 17.09
CA PHE A 66 -11.66 -11.30 17.24
C PHE A 66 -10.95 -11.93 16.06
N ASP A 67 -10.02 -12.84 16.33
CA ASP A 67 -9.41 -13.66 15.30
C ASP A 67 -10.25 -14.91 15.04
N HIS A 68 -10.36 -15.30 13.77
CA HIS A 68 -11.15 -16.45 13.35
C HIS A 68 -10.46 -17.15 12.16
N VAL A 69 -10.20 -18.45 12.31
CA VAL A 69 -9.69 -19.29 11.23
C VAL A 69 -10.84 -19.61 10.27
N ILE A 70 -10.74 -19.13 9.03
CA ILE A 70 -11.74 -19.33 7.98
C ILE A 70 -11.40 -20.50 7.05
N ASP A 71 -10.12 -20.87 6.93
CA ASP A 71 -9.68 -22.10 6.26
C ASP A 71 -8.53 -22.77 7.03
N PRO A 72 -8.81 -23.83 7.82
CA PRO A 72 -7.79 -24.57 8.55
C PRO A 72 -6.78 -25.33 7.67
N SER A 73 -7.10 -25.59 6.39
CA SER A 73 -6.22 -26.39 5.50
C SER A 73 -4.94 -25.65 5.10
N VAL A 74 -5.02 -24.32 5.05
CA VAL A 74 -3.91 -23.40 4.77
C VAL A 74 -3.57 -22.48 5.95
N GLY A 75 -4.28 -22.61 7.07
CA GLY A 75 -4.12 -21.76 8.26
C GLY A 75 -4.58 -20.32 8.05
N LEU A 76 -5.59 -20.09 7.20
CA LEU A 76 -6.08 -18.75 6.87
C LEU A 76 -6.94 -18.19 8.01
N GLU A 77 -6.46 -17.10 8.60
CA GLU A 77 -7.08 -16.41 9.74
C GLU A 77 -7.45 -14.97 9.35
N VAL A 78 -8.60 -14.49 9.87
CA VAL A 78 -9.05 -13.09 9.70
C VAL A 78 -9.32 -12.45 11.05
N ARG A 79 -8.98 -11.16 11.18
CA ARG A 79 -9.37 -10.34 12.33
C ARG A 79 -10.63 -9.54 12.05
N ILE A 80 -11.71 -9.88 12.75
CA ILE A 80 -13.00 -9.18 12.65
C ILE A 80 -13.03 -8.06 13.68
N TYR A 81 -13.21 -6.82 13.24
CA TYR A 81 -13.38 -5.65 14.12
C TYR A 81 -14.86 -5.31 14.28
N ARG A 82 -15.28 -5.01 15.51
CA ARG A 82 -16.67 -4.73 15.89
C ARG A 82 -16.70 -3.45 16.74
N GLY A 83 -16.94 -2.33 16.05
CA GLY A 83 -16.90 -0.94 16.53
C GLY A 83 -16.32 -0.01 15.46
N ARG A 84 -16.52 1.32 15.58
CA ARG A 84 -16.05 2.34 14.61
C ARG A 84 -16.03 3.75 15.23
N THR A 85 -15.58 4.74 14.44
CA THR A 85 -15.50 6.20 14.71
C THR A 85 -14.38 6.66 15.64
N GLU A 86 -14.23 7.99 15.75
CA GLU A 86 -13.28 8.79 16.52
C GLU A 86 -11.84 8.25 16.61
N SER A 87 -11.37 7.69 15.50
CA SER A 87 -10.04 7.09 15.35
C SER A 87 -9.32 7.62 14.10
N GLU A 88 -10.09 8.01 13.08
CA GLU A 88 -9.67 8.65 11.83
C GLU A 88 -8.96 10.00 12.03
N ARG A 89 -9.19 10.65 13.19
CA ARG A 89 -8.55 11.93 13.55
C ARG A 89 -7.41 11.78 14.57
N ARG A 90 -7.05 10.55 14.95
CA ARG A 90 -6.37 10.28 16.23
C ARG A 90 -5.32 9.16 16.21
N LEU A 91 -5.48 8.13 15.38
CA LEU A 91 -4.57 6.97 15.36
C LEU A 91 -3.41 7.20 14.38
N ASP A 92 -2.31 7.77 14.88
CA ASP A 92 -1.04 8.00 14.18
C ASP A 92 -0.12 6.73 14.20
N GLY A 93 1.13 6.83 13.73
CA GLY A 93 2.23 5.92 14.07
C GLY A 93 2.34 4.61 13.27
N LYS A 94 2.41 4.68 11.93
CA LYS A 94 2.52 3.53 10.99
C LYS A 94 3.48 3.76 9.79
N TYR A 95 4.37 2.79 9.55
CA TYR A 95 4.91 2.23 8.28
C TYR A 95 5.46 3.06 7.08
N PHE A 96 6.17 2.53 6.05
CA PHE A 96 7.01 1.29 5.94
C PHE A 96 8.14 1.30 4.86
N VAL A 97 7.86 1.48 3.54
CA VAL A 97 8.70 0.91 2.41
C VAL A 97 9.31 1.89 1.38
N THR A 98 10.25 1.43 0.52
CA THR A 98 10.83 2.22 -0.61
C THR A 98 11.02 1.47 -1.96
N LEU A 99 12.24 1.48 -2.56
CA LEU A 99 12.47 1.59 -4.03
C LEU A 99 12.91 0.31 -4.76
N GLN A 100 14.20 -0.03 -4.78
CA GLN A 100 14.77 -1.29 -5.31
C GLN A 100 14.07 -2.52 -4.71
N ASP A 101 13.59 -2.35 -3.48
CA ASP A 101 12.56 -3.11 -2.79
C ASP A 101 11.47 -3.68 -3.73
N ARG A 102 10.90 -2.86 -4.63
CA ARG A 102 9.80 -3.25 -5.54
C ARG A 102 10.24 -4.24 -6.62
N ASP A 103 11.47 -4.10 -7.12
CA ASP A 103 12.08 -5.07 -8.04
C ASP A 103 12.18 -6.44 -7.35
N TRP A 104 12.73 -6.44 -6.14
CA TRP A 104 12.89 -7.63 -5.30
C TRP A 104 11.54 -8.26 -4.95
N TYR A 105 10.53 -7.47 -4.55
CA TYR A 105 9.19 -8.00 -4.21
C TYR A 105 8.49 -8.66 -5.40
N TRP A 106 8.59 -8.08 -6.60
CA TRP A 106 8.03 -8.73 -7.79
C TRP A 106 8.76 -10.03 -8.12
N LYS A 107 10.10 -10.07 -7.98
CA LYS A 107 10.87 -11.32 -8.17
C LYS A 107 10.54 -12.39 -7.13
N ALA A 108 10.20 -12.00 -5.90
CA ALA A 108 9.84 -12.93 -4.82
C ALA A 108 8.36 -13.40 -4.86
N TYR A 109 7.49 -12.73 -5.62
CA TYR A 109 6.06 -13.05 -5.72
C TYR A 109 5.69 -13.80 -7.01
N LEU A 110 6.35 -13.50 -8.12
CA LEU A 110 6.10 -14.13 -9.41
C LEU A 110 6.75 -15.53 -9.49
N PRO A 111 6.29 -16.42 -10.39
CA PRO A 111 6.98 -17.65 -10.73
C PRO A 111 8.46 -17.41 -11.10
N GLU A 112 9.34 -18.39 -10.85
CA GLU A 112 10.79 -18.23 -11.02
C GLU A 112 11.22 -17.87 -12.46
N ASP A 113 10.44 -18.26 -13.45
CA ASP A 113 10.62 -18.02 -14.89
C ASP A 113 9.82 -16.83 -15.42
N ALA A 114 8.99 -16.19 -14.60
CA ALA A 114 8.12 -15.09 -15.00
C ALA A 114 8.81 -13.71 -14.87
N ASP A 115 8.61 -12.87 -15.89
CA ASP A 115 9.00 -11.47 -15.86
C ASP A 115 7.85 -10.55 -15.39
N ARG A 116 8.10 -9.24 -15.45
CA ARG A 116 7.19 -8.23 -14.91
C ARG A 116 6.10 -7.77 -15.89
N ASP A 117 6.01 -8.42 -17.05
CA ASP A 117 4.84 -8.42 -17.93
C ASP A 117 3.92 -9.64 -17.67
N HIS A 118 4.19 -10.46 -16.65
CA HIS A 118 3.22 -11.43 -16.14
C HIS A 118 1.92 -10.71 -15.70
N PRO A 119 0.70 -11.24 -16.00
CA PRO A 119 -0.56 -10.52 -15.77
C PRO A 119 -0.82 -10.09 -14.30
N SER A 120 -0.30 -10.84 -13.33
CA SER A 120 -0.38 -10.48 -11.90
C SER A 120 0.47 -9.25 -11.51
N CYS A 121 1.39 -8.82 -12.38
CA CYS A 121 2.26 -7.65 -12.21
C CYS A 121 1.85 -6.51 -13.17
N ASN A 122 1.53 -6.84 -14.43
CA ASN A 122 1.13 -5.88 -15.45
C ASN A 122 -0.23 -6.27 -16.07
N PRO A 123 -1.37 -5.95 -15.43
CA PRO A 123 -2.69 -6.45 -15.84
C PRO A 123 -3.16 -5.92 -17.22
N PHE A 124 -2.63 -4.77 -17.65
CA PHE A 124 -2.87 -4.20 -18.98
C PHE A 124 -1.62 -4.27 -19.90
N GLY A 125 -0.62 -5.06 -19.53
CA GLY A 125 0.60 -5.29 -20.32
C GLY A 125 0.37 -6.20 -21.54
N PRO A 126 1.45 -6.58 -22.25
CA PRO A 126 1.37 -7.42 -23.46
C PRO A 126 0.67 -8.77 -23.25
N ASN A 127 0.78 -9.35 -22.05
CA ASN A 127 0.14 -10.62 -21.68
C ASN A 127 -1.21 -10.42 -20.94
N GLY A 128 -1.61 -9.16 -20.71
CA GLY A 128 -2.81 -8.79 -19.97
C GLY A 128 -4.10 -9.10 -20.72
N ARG A 129 -5.22 -9.18 -19.98
CA ARG A 129 -6.56 -9.39 -20.55
C ARG A 129 -7.36 -8.09 -20.45
N ARG A 130 -7.81 -7.56 -21.58
CA ARG A 130 -8.78 -6.44 -21.60
C ARG A 130 -10.07 -6.83 -20.89
N LEU A 131 -10.61 -5.87 -20.13
CA LEU A 131 -11.80 -6.02 -19.29
C LEU A 131 -13.07 -5.48 -19.98
N GLN A 132 -12.94 -4.94 -21.19
CA GLN A 132 -14.04 -4.38 -21.98
C GLN A 132 -15.26 -5.32 -22.04
N GLY A 133 -16.43 -4.76 -21.72
CA GLY A 133 -17.70 -5.50 -21.71
C GLY A 133 -17.93 -6.42 -20.51
N LEU A 134 -16.98 -6.51 -19.57
CA LEU A 134 -17.21 -7.19 -18.28
C LEU A 134 -17.97 -6.27 -17.30
N PRO A 135 -18.80 -6.83 -16.41
CA PRO A 135 -19.44 -6.09 -15.32
C PRO A 135 -18.42 -5.82 -14.20
N PHE A 136 -17.43 -4.97 -14.49
CA PHE A 136 -16.37 -4.60 -13.56
C PHE A 136 -16.86 -3.52 -12.57
N THR A 137 -16.34 -3.54 -11.35
CA THR A 137 -16.72 -2.56 -10.32
C THR A 137 -16.21 -1.16 -10.65
N LYS A 138 -16.99 -0.15 -10.25
CA LYS A 138 -16.52 1.23 -10.15
C LYS A 138 -15.27 1.28 -9.27
N SER A 139 -14.28 2.10 -9.65
CA SER A 139 -12.97 2.13 -9.00
C SER A 139 -12.57 3.54 -8.56
N LEU A 140 -12.30 3.73 -7.27
CA LEU A 140 -11.55 4.87 -6.75
C LEU A 140 -10.06 4.52 -6.75
N ILE A 141 -9.25 5.28 -7.50
CA ILE A 141 -7.81 5.04 -7.65
C ILE A 141 -7.08 6.27 -7.13
N ILE A 142 -6.18 6.07 -6.17
CA ILE A 142 -5.49 7.15 -5.46
C ILE A 142 -4.00 7.00 -5.69
N VAL A 143 -3.37 8.02 -6.29
CA VAL A 143 -1.99 7.97 -6.77
C VAL A 143 -1.15 9.06 -6.11
N SER A 144 -0.07 8.64 -5.46
CA SER A 144 0.98 9.51 -4.91
C SER A 144 1.95 9.93 -6.02
N GLY A 145 2.10 11.23 -6.29
CA GLY A 145 3.02 11.71 -7.33
C GLY A 145 4.51 11.46 -7.03
N LEU A 146 4.87 11.32 -5.75
CA LEU A 146 6.22 10.96 -5.31
C LEU A 146 6.36 9.45 -5.00
N ASP A 147 5.51 8.60 -5.58
CA ASP A 147 5.69 7.14 -5.62
C ASP A 147 6.49 6.74 -6.87
N LEU A 148 7.55 5.96 -6.67
CA LEU A 148 8.39 5.35 -7.73
C LEU A 148 7.66 4.38 -8.69
N THR A 149 6.34 4.29 -8.60
CA THR A 149 5.47 3.50 -9.47
C THR A 149 4.24 4.27 -9.99
N CYS A 150 4.15 5.59 -9.76
CA CYS A 150 2.98 6.41 -10.09
C CYS A 150 2.53 6.27 -11.56
N ASP A 151 3.45 6.29 -12.53
CA ASP A 151 3.16 6.09 -13.96
C ASP A 151 2.40 4.78 -14.24
N ARG A 152 2.72 3.69 -13.52
CA ARG A 152 2.02 2.40 -13.66
C ARG A 152 0.64 2.42 -13.04
N GLN A 153 0.44 3.20 -11.98
CA GLN A 153 -0.87 3.39 -11.34
C GLN A 153 -1.78 4.25 -12.23
N LEU A 154 -1.23 5.28 -12.89
CA LEU A 154 -1.92 6.09 -13.90
C LEU A 154 -2.29 5.24 -15.13
N ALA A 155 -1.35 4.48 -15.70
CA ALA A 155 -1.61 3.58 -16.82
C ALA A 155 -2.67 2.49 -16.50
N TYR A 156 -2.78 2.05 -15.24
CA TYR A 156 -3.86 1.17 -14.80
C TYR A 156 -5.22 1.87 -14.79
N ALA A 157 -5.30 3.12 -14.32
CA ALA A 157 -6.51 3.94 -14.37
C ALA A 157 -6.95 4.21 -15.83
N GLU A 158 -6.02 4.60 -16.69
CA GLU A 158 -6.24 4.78 -18.14
C GLU A 158 -6.69 3.48 -18.81
N GLY A 159 -6.08 2.35 -18.46
CA GLY A 159 -6.43 1.02 -18.97
C GLY A 159 -7.89 0.65 -18.72
N LEU A 160 -8.38 0.89 -17.49
CA LEU A 160 -9.77 0.71 -17.09
C LEU A 160 -10.72 1.67 -17.81
N GLN A 161 -10.37 2.96 -17.90
CA GLN A 161 -11.18 3.96 -18.60
C GLN A 161 -11.30 3.64 -20.11
N ALA A 162 -10.22 3.19 -20.74
CA ALA A 162 -10.20 2.79 -22.14
C ALA A 162 -11.04 1.53 -22.43
N ASP A 163 -11.21 0.64 -21.44
CA ASP A 163 -12.15 -0.50 -21.51
C ASP A 163 -13.61 -0.11 -21.18
N GLY A 164 -13.87 1.16 -20.85
CA GLY A 164 -15.21 1.70 -20.60
C GLY A 164 -15.68 1.59 -19.15
N HIS A 165 -14.77 1.40 -18.19
CA HIS A 165 -15.12 1.29 -16.76
C HIS A 165 -15.09 2.65 -16.04
N GLU A 166 -15.95 2.80 -15.04
CA GLU A 166 -16.05 4.03 -14.24
C GLU A 166 -14.88 4.11 -13.23
N VAL A 167 -14.04 5.12 -13.42
CA VAL A 167 -12.84 5.37 -12.60
C VAL A 167 -12.84 6.81 -12.08
N LYS A 168 -12.78 6.95 -10.75
CA LYS A 168 -12.46 8.21 -10.08
C LYS A 168 -10.98 8.21 -9.72
N LEU A 169 -10.17 9.00 -10.42
CA LEU A 169 -8.73 9.13 -10.18
C LEU A 169 -8.45 10.34 -9.28
N VAL A 170 -7.75 10.10 -8.17
CA VAL A 170 -7.30 11.13 -7.22
C VAL A 170 -5.77 11.16 -7.22
N TYR A 171 -5.19 12.09 -7.99
CA TYR A 171 -3.74 12.28 -8.06
C TYR A 171 -3.26 13.34 -7.05
N ARG A 172 -2.36 12.96 -6.16
CA ARG A 172 -1.77 13.85 -5.14
C ARG A 172 -0.29 14.05 -5.46
N GLU A 173 0.00 15.04 -6.30
CA GLU A 173 1.34 15.34 -6.87
C GLU A 173 2.49 15.29 -5.85
N LYS A 174 2.27 15.84 -4.65
CA LYS A 174 3.30 15.98 -3.61
C LYS A 174 3.22 14.91 -2.51
N ALA A 175 2.31 13.95 -2.62
CA ALA A 175 2.21 12.85 -1.67
C ALA A 175 3.30 11.80 -1.94
N THR A 176 3.96 11.34 -0.87
CA THR A 176 4.88 10.19 -0.91
C THR A 176 4.14 8.87 -0.73
N ILE A 177 4.85 7.75 -0.86
CA ILE A 177 4.36 6.45 -0.36
C ILE A 177 3.99 6.58 1.13
N GLY A 178 2.84 6.03 1.52
CA GLY A 178 2.41 5.95 2.91
C GLY A 178 1.82 7.23 3.52
N PHE A 179 1.55 8.28 2.74
CA PHE A 179 0.95 9.53 3.28
C PHE A 179 -0.36 9.30 4.06
N TYR A 180 -1.18 8.32 3.63
CA TYR A 180 -2.44 7.93 4.28
C TYR A 180 -2.25 7.16 5.61
N LEU A 181 -1.01 6.88 6.02
CA LEU A 181 -0.74 6.14 7.25
C LEU A 181 -0.83 7.04 8.49
N LEU A 182 -0.61 8.35 8.35
CA LEU A 182 -0.57 9.31 9.46
C LEU A 182 -1.52 10.51 9.18
N PRO A 183 -2.39 10.93 10.12
CA PRO A 183 -3.32 12.05 9.93
C PRO A 183 -2.62 13.41 10.10
N ASN A 184 -1.62 13.70 9.27
CA ASN A 184 -0.71 14.84 9.44
C ASN A 184 -0.33 15.57 8.14
N THR A 185 -1.09 15.35 7.05
CA THR A 185 -0.95 16.08 5.78
C THR A 185 -2.33 16.34 5.18
N ASP A 186 -2.49 17.41 4.42
CA ASP A 186 -3.76 17.69 3.72
C ASP A 186 -4.15 16.52 2.81
N HIS A 187 -3.16 15.91 2.13
CA HIS A 187 -3.36 14.71 1.32
C HIS A 187 -4.04 13.56 2.07
N TYR A 188 -3.74 13.34 3.35
CA TYR A 188 -4.46 12.36 4.17
C TYR A 188 -5.94 12.73 4.28
N HIS A 189 -6.24 13.98 4.66
CA HIS A 189 -7.60 14.43 4.93
C HIS A 189 -8.45 14.45 3.66
N GLU A 190 -7.91 15.01 2.58
CA GLU A 190 -8.52 15.03 1.25
C GLU A 190 -8.84 13.60 0.77
N VAL A 191 -7.94 12.64 0.96
CA VAL A 191 -8.16 11.25 0.52
C VAL A 191 -9.18 10.50 1.38
N MET A 192 -9.24 10.76 2.69
CA MET A 192 -10.27 10.17 3.55
C MET A 192 -11.67 10.72 3.21
N GLU A 193 -11.77 11.99 2.80
CA GLU A 193 -13.01 12.59 2.28
C GLU A 193 -13.42 11.95 0.94
N GLU A 194 -12.48 11.85 -0.02
CA GLU A 194 -12.72 11.20 -1.32
C GLU A 194 -13.21 9.74 -1.20
N ILE A 195 -12.68 8.99 -0.22
CA ILE A 195 -13.12 7.63 0.11
C ILE A 195 -14.53 7.64 0.72
N ALA A 196 -14.81 8.55 1.66
CA ALA A 196 -16.11 8.65 2.31
C ALA A 196 -17.22 8.99 1.31
N ASP A 197 -16.96 9.92 0.40
CA ASP A 197 -17.87 10.31 -0.68
C ASP A 197 -18.07 9.16 -1.68
N PHE A 198 -16.99 8.50 -2.10
CA PHE A 198 -17.08 7.38 -3.03
C PHE A 198 -17.88 6.20 -2.47
N LEU A 199 -17.78 5.92 -1.17
CA LEU A 199 -18.61 4.91 -0.51
C LEU A 199 -20.08 5.36 -0.48
N GLN A 200 -20.37 6.59 -0.05
CA GLN A 200 -21.74 7.11 0.03
C GLN A 200 -22.45 7.13 -1.33
N LEU A 201 -21.75 7.51 -2.40
CA LEU A 201 -22.29 7.56 -3.76
C LEU A 201 -22.54 6.19 -4.41
N ASN A 202 -22.08 5.09 -3.80
CA ASN A 202 -22.13 3.74 -4.36
C ASN A 202 -22.59 2.68 -3.32
N LEU A 203 -23.42 3.10 -2.35
CA LEU A 203 -23.97 2.27 -1.28
C LEU A 203 -25.42 1.82 -1.53
N GLU A 204 -25.94 2.02 -2.75
CA GLU A 204 -27.26 1.54 -3.23
C GLU A 204 -27.19 0.13 -3.84
#